data_AF-A0A8T1URB6-F1
#
_entry.id   AF-A0A8T1URB6-F1
#
_cell.length_a   1.000
_cell.length_b   1.000
_cell.length_c   1.000
_cell.angle_alpha   90.00
_cell.angle_beta   90.00
_cell.angle_gamma   90.00
#
_symmetry.space_group_name_H-M   'P 1'
#
loop_
_entity.id
_entity.type
_entity.pdbx_description
1 polymer ?
#
loop_
_entity_poly.entity_id
_entity_poly.type
_entity_poly.pdbx_seq_one_letter_code
_entity_poly.pdbx_strand_id
1 'polypeptide(L)'
;MMNMFRAEADATVPLAVDLVYTTDALCRSITELPTSSDALVAHLLPASASFRGNLQLSKAASGDGCALYLTVKGAAAGSQNVFDVARSVHQQLTELLRAKGLENVSLASAAVALNGDKLLAVSLTAEDSNAAPESALTVQRGACTELMSALQSEDGADLLPRQVETGSLDVTRPADADEAAGCAVSLEVAALAPRLSADVDAFQLLKAVDEKMESFFAGQPSATLTSANVRLQVASDMAQNMTMETESENVTNLKFNTPSYEEALGIFALVAVLVAMMMGVVLQKKRNDQRSRERYDRANRAAQIRRVSIRMSQYDQENQEYEGEEDSLL
;
A
#
# COMPACT_ATOMS: atom_id res chain seq x y z
N MET A 1 33.03 33.56 -4.27
CA MET A 1 32.64 32.71 -3.11
C MET A 1 31.15 32.47 -3.27
N MET A 2 30.78 31.36 -3.93
CA MET A 2 29.40 31.06 -4.31
C MET A 2 29.03 29.78 -3.60
N ASN A 3 28.28 29.91 -2.51
CA ASN A 3 27.81 28.77 -1.72
C ASN A 3 26.82 27.99 -2.58
N MET A 4 27.21 26.77 -2.98
CA MET A 4 26.29 25.73 -3.40
C MET A 4 25.43 25.36 -2.17
N PHE A 5 24.25 25.96 -2.06
CA PHE A 5 23.15 25.33 -1.34
C PHE A 5 22.67 24.15 -2.18
N ARG A 6 23.34 23.01 -2.00
CA ARG A 6 22.81 21.72 -2.44
C ARG A 6 21.64 21.46 -1.50
N ALA A 7 20.42 21.59 -1.99
CA ALA A 7 19.24 21.14 -1.27
C ALA A 7 19.44 19.65 -0.95
N GLU A 8 19.69 19.33 0.32
CA GLU A 8 19.43 17.99 0.83
C GLU A 8 17.96 17.74 0.51
N ALA A 9 17.70 16.83 -0.43
CA ALA A 9 16.33 16.38 -0.65
C ALA A 9 15.85 15.82 0.69
N ASP A 10 14.83 16.44 1.27
CA ASP A 10 14.16 15.94 2.48
C ASP A 10 13.92 14.45 2.29
N ALA A 11 14.69 13.62 2.99
CA ALA A 11 14.57 12.17 2.88
C ALA A 11 13.17 11.82 3.39
N THR A 12 12.33 11.32 2.49
CA THR A 12 10.98 10.88 2.81
C THR A 12 10.98 9.37 2.88
N VAL A 13 10.48 8.84 4.00
CA VAL A 13 10.35 7.40 4.22
C VAL A 13 8.91 7.02 3.96
N PRO A 14 8.63 6.10 3.02
CA PRO A 14 7.30 5.55 2.86
C PRO A 14 6.94 4.75 4.12
N LEU A 15 5.74 4.99 4.64
CA LEU A 15 5.21 4.35 5.83
C LEU A 15 3.98 3.54 5.46
N ALA A 16 4.02 2.25 5.75
CA ALA A 16 2.89 1.34 5.66
C ALA A 16 3.00 0.37 6.84
N VAL A 17 2.40 0.75 7.96
CA VAL A 17 2.51 0.04 9.24
C VAL A 17 1.12 -0.25 9.78
N ASP A 18 0.89 -1.49 10.18
CA ASP A 18 -0.32 -1.92 10.86
C ASP A 18 0.06 -2.47 12.24
N LEU A 19 -0.48 -1.86 13.30
CA LEU A 19 -0.25 -2.26 14.70
C LEU A 19 -1.56 -2.69 15.32
N VAL A 20 -1.54 -3.80 16.05
CA VAL A 20 -2.70 -4.31 16.78
C VAL A 20 -2.36 -4.42 18.25
N TYR A 21 -3.24 -3.89 19.09
CA TYR A 21 -3.12 -3.93 20.54
C TYR A 21 -4.34 -4.61 21.14
N THR A 22 -4.15 -5.25 22.29
CA THR A 22 -5.24 -5.83 23.08
C THR A 22 -5.28 -5.19 24.46
N THR A 23 -6.48 -5.11 25.03
CA THR A 23 -6.73 -4.62 26.39
C THR A 23 -7.93 -5.36 26.99
N ASP A 24 -7.92 -5.51 28.30
CA ASP A 24 -8.98 -6.14 29.10
C ASP A 24 -10.20 -5.21 29.29
N ALA A 25 -10.05 -3.93 28.91
CA ALA A 25 -11.15 -2.99 28.90
C ALA A 25 -12.25 -3.42 27.92
N LEU A 26 -13.51 -3.40 28.39
CA LEU A 26 -14.66 -3.66 27.55
C LEU A 26 -14.67 -2.71 26.35
N CYS A 27 -14.82 -3.23 25.14
CA CYS A 27 -14.67 -2.40 23.94
C CYS A 27 -15.69 -1.25 23.87
N ARG A 28 -16.86 -1.40 24.50
CA ARG A 28 -17.89 -0.35 24.63
C ARG A 28 -17.53 0.78 25.61
N SER A 29 -16.67 0.53 26.60
CA SER A 29 -16.26 1.58 27.56
C SER A 29 -15.17 2.49 26.99
N ILE A 30 -14.52 2.07 25.91
CA ILE A 30 -13.56 2.90 25.17
C ILE A 30 -14.34 3.86 24.25
N THR A 31 -14.48 5.12 24.66
CA THR A 31 -15.28 6.11 23.92
C THR A 31 -14.46 7.31 23.42
N GLU A 32 -13.28 7.57 23.99
CA GLU A 32 -12.49 8.78 23.72
C GLU A 32 -11.22 8.55 22.87
N LEU A 33 -11.29 7.71 21.84
CA LEU A 33 -10.17 7.57 20.91
C LEU A 33 -10.16 8.71 19.88
N PRO A 34 -9.00 9.28 19.51
CA PRO A 34 -8.92 10.17 18.38
C PRO A 34 -9.27 9.40 17.10
N THR A 35 -10.24 9.91 16.34
CA THR A 35 -10.72 9.26 15.10
C THR A 35 -10.30 10.00 13.83
N SER A 36 -9.88 11.27 13.94
CA SER A 36 -9.36 12.01 12.79
C SER A 36 -7.87 11.76 12.59
N SER A 37 -7.48 11.59 11.33
CA SER A 37 -6.07 11.42 10.95
C SER A 37 -5.21 12.58 11.45
N ASP A 38 -5.66 13.83 11.34
CA ASP A 38 -4.88 14.99 11.77
C ASP A 38 -4.62 15.00 13.29
N ALA A 39 -5.62 14.59 14.09
CA ALA A 39 -5.44 14.46 15.53
C ALA A 39 -4.45 13.34 15.85
N LEU A 40 -4.54 12.19 15.17
CA LEU A 40 -3.60 11.09 15.33
C LEU A 40 -2.17 11.49 14.93
N VAL A 41 -1.99 12.19 13.81
CA VAL A 41 -0.69 12.71 13.37
C VAL A 41 -0.09 13.64 14.42
N ALA A 42 -0.89 14.56 14.98
CA ALA A 42 -0.42 15.50 15.99
C ALA A 42 0.01 14.85 17.32
N HIS A 43 -0.54 13.66 17.65
CA HIS A 43 -0.21 12.95 18.89
C HIS A 43 0.85 11.86 18.69
N LEU A 44 0.87 11.20 17.53
CA LEU A 44 1.67 9.98 17.31
C LEU A 44 2.96 10.22 16.55
N LEU A 45 3.06 11.33 15.81
CA LEU A 45 4.25 11.68 15.04
C LEU A 45 4.95 12.90 15.65
N PRO A 46 6.29 13.02 15.54
CA PRO A 46 7.01 14.18 16.03
C PRO A 46 6.51 15.47 15.37
N ALA A 47 6.39 16.56 16.15
CA ALA A 47 5.93 17.84 15.64
C ALA A 47 6.80 18.43 14.51
N SER A 48 8.06 18.00 14.41
CA SER A 48 9.00 18.38 13.36
C SER A 48 8.90 17.53 12.09
N ALA A 49 8.17 16.41 12.12
CA ALA A 49 8.02 15.53 10.97
C ALA A 49 6.89 16.04 10.08
N SER A 50 7.19 16.35 8.81
CA SER A 50 6.12 16.54 7.83
C SER A 50 5.61 15.16 7.42
N PHE A 51 4.34 14.89 7.71
CA PHE A 51 3.67 13.64 7.33
C PHE A 51 2.61 13.91 6.28
N ARG A 52 2.65 13.11 5.21
CA ARG A 52 1.64 13.12 4.15
C ARG A 52 1.05 11.73 4.03
N GLY A 53 -0.18 11.57 4.47
CA GLY A 53 -0.86 10.28 4.44
C GLY A 53 -2.11 10.26 5.31
N ASN A 54 -2.48 9.06 5.73
CA ASN A 54 -3.62 8.79 6.59
C ASN A 54 -3.21 7.91 7.77
N LEU A 55 -3.61 8.29 8.97
CA LEU A 55 -3.57 7.48 10.18
C LEU A 55 -5.00 7.15 10.58
N GLN A 56 -5.26 5.87 10.85
CA GLN A 56 -6.57 5.42 11.29
C GLN A 56 -6.41 4.54 12.52
N LEU A 57 -7.06 4.96 13.62
CA LEU A 57 -7.22 4.16 14.82
C LEU A 57 -8.66 3.69 14.90
N SER A 58 -8.84 2.38 14.98
CA SER A 58 -10.16 1.76 15.14
C SER A 58 -10.13 0.72 16.25
N LYS A 59 -11.29 0.25 16.65
CA LYS A 59 -11.43 -0.74 17.72
C LYS A 59 -12.49 -1.77 17.39
N ALA A 60 -12.29 -3.00 17.84
CA ALA A 60 -13.26 -4.07 17.73
C ALA A 60 -13.27 -4.92 19.00
N ALA A 61 -14.41 -5.55 19.30
CA ALA A 61 -14.47 -6.50 20.40
C ALA A 61 -13.52 -7.69 20.10
N SER A 62 -12.83 -8.18 21.13
CA SER A 62 -11.91 -9.31 21.02
C SER A 62 -11.96 -10.11 22.32
N GLY A 63 -12.56 -11.30 22.27
CA GLY A 63 -12.92 -12.06 23.47
C GLY A 63 -13.73 -11.22 24.46
N ASP A 64 -13.30 -11.22 25.73
CA ASP A 64 -13.90 -10.40 26.79
C ASP A 64 -13.40 -8.94 26.81
N GLY A 65 -12.41 -8.60 25.98
CA GLY A 65 -11.75 -7.30 25.93
C GLY A 65 -12.01 -6.51 24.65
N CYS A 66 -11.02 -5.73 24.24
CA CYS A 66 -11.05 -4.92 23.02
C CYS A 66 -9.70 -4.97 22.31
N ALA A 67 -9.75 -5.11 20.98
CA ALA A 67 -8.60 -4.93 20.11
C ALA A 67 -8.61 -3.51 19.54
N LEU A 68 -7.45 -2.86 19.51
CA LEU A 68 -7.21 -1.56 18.89
C LEU A 68 -6.31 -1.74 17.67
N TYR A 69 -6.75 -1.22 16.53
CA TYR A 69 -6.04 -1.33 15.25
C TYR A 69 -5.59 0.06 14.82
N LEU A 70 -4.28 0.26 14.73
CA LEU A 70 -3.67 1.45 14.17
C LEU A 70 -3.06 1.13 12.81
N THR A 71 -3.59 1.77 11.77
CA THR A 71 -3.02 1.74 10.41
C THR A 71 -2.38 3.08 10.09
N VAL A 72 -1.13 3.06 9.65
CA VAL A 72 -0.34 4.22 9.22
C VAL A 72 0.04 4.03 7.75
N LYS A 73 -0.49 4.87 6.87
CA LYS A 73 -0.18 4.83 5.42
C LYS A 73 0.18 6.21 4.90
N GLY A 74 1.40 6.39 4.39
CA GLY A 74 1.85 7.69 3.89
C GLY A 74 3.35 7.79 3.70
N ALA A 75 3.88 9.00 3.86
CA ALA A 75 5.30 9.27 3.91
C ALA A 75 5.61 10.28 5.01
N ALA A 76 6.71 10.07 5.73
CA ALA A 76 7.23 11.01 6.73
C ALA A 76 8.60 11.55 6.30
N ALA A 77 8.79 12.86 6.38
CA ALA A 77 10.08 13.49 6.19
C ALA A 77 10.93 13.46 7.46
N GLY A 78 12.25 13.41 7.30
CA GLY A 78 13.21 13.54 8.40
C GLY A 78 13.42 12.28 9.23
N SER A 79 12.83 11.14 8.85
CA SER A 79 13.17 9.84 9.41
C SER A 79 14.15 9.10 8.52
N GLN A 80 15.04 8.30 9.12
CA GLN A 80 16.00 7.46 8.39
C GLN A 80 15.48 6.03 8.18
N ASN A 81 14.51 5.54 8.99
CA ASN A 81 14.06 4.15 8.94
C ASN A 81 12.61 3.98 9.43
N VAL A 82 11.80 3.20 8.71
CA VAL A 82 10.39 2.90 9.02
C VAL A 82 10.20 2.18 10.36
N PHE A 83 11.11 1.29 10.76
CA PHE A 83 11.04 0.59 12.05
C PHE A 83 11.23 1.54 13.23
N ASP A 84 12.09 2.55 13.08
CA ASP A 84 12.29 3.58 14.10
C ASP A 84 11.05 4.48 14.23
N VAL A 85 10.37 4.78 13.11
CA VAL A 85 9.07 5.48 13.15
C VAL A 85 8.00 4.61 13.80
N ALA A 86 7.87 3.35 13.41
CA ALA A 86 6.89 2.42 13.98
C ALA A 86 7.08 2.28 15.49
N ARG A 87 8.34 2.17 15.95
CA ARG A 87 8.71 2.17 17.36
C ARG A 87 8.29 3.45 18.09
N SER A 88 8.54 4.62 17.50
CA SER A 88 8.12 5.91 18.07
C SER A 88 6.61 6.03 18.14
N VAL A 89 5.90 5.60 17.09
CA VAL A 89 4.43 5.59 17.03
C VAL A 89 3.86 4.66 18.10
N HIS A 90 4.45 3.49 18.30
CA HIS A 90 4.07 2.57 19.38
C HIS A 90 4.21 3.21 20.76
N GLN A 91 5.33 3.87 21.04
CA GLN A 91 5.57 4.56 22.32
C GLN A 91 4.52 5.67 22.55
N GLN A 92 4.32 6.55 21.56
CA GLN A 92 3.36 7.65 21.66
C GLN A 92 1.91 7.15 21.78
N LEU A 93 1.55 6.08 21.06
CA LEU A 93 0.21 5.50 21.18
C LEU A 93 0.01 4.90 22.57
N THR A 94 0.99 4.18 23.10
CA THR A 94 0.90 3.57 24.44
C THR A 94 0.75 4.65 25.52
N GLU A 95 1.49 5.76 25.40
CA GLU A 95 1.34 6.93 26.29
C GLU A 95 -0.04 7.57 26.17
N LEU A 96 -0.54 7.76 24.94
CA LEU A 96 -1.87 8.31 24.69
C LEU A 96 -2.97 7.44 25.29
N LEU A 97 -2.91 6.13 25.10
CA LEU A 97 -3.89 5.18 25.64
C LEU A 97 -3.85 5.17 27.16
N ARG A 98 -2.66 5.20 27.77
CA ARG A 98 -2.50 5.33 29.23
C ARG A 98 -3.08 6.65 29.75
N ALA A 99 -2.87 7.77 29.06
CA ALA A 99 -3.44 9.07 29.42
C ALA A 99 -4.98 9.08 29.32
N LYS A 100 -5.56 8.20 28.50
CA LYS A 100 -7.01 7.94 28.41
C LYS A 100 -7.53 6.94 29.45
N GLY A 101 -6.68 6.50 30.38
CA GLY A 101 -7.06 5.57 31.45
C GLY A 101 -7.20 4.12 30.98
N LEU A 102 -6.67 3.78 29.80
CA LEU A 102 -6.56 2.38 29.37
C LEU A 102 -5.32 1.77 30.02
N GLU A 103 -5.56 0.88 30.97
CA GLU A 103 -4.54 0.04 31.59
C GLU A 103 -4.38 -1.26 30.80
N ASN A 104 -3.30 -2.00 31.04
CA ASN A 104 -3.07 -3.33 30.47
C ASN A 104 -3.18 -3.36 28.93
N VAL A 105 -2.66 -2.34 28.24
CA VAL A 105 -2.56 -2.35 26.77
C VAL A 105 -1.26 -3.06 26.38
N SER A 106 -1.37 -4.13 25.61
CA SER A 106 -0.24 -4.90 25.08
C SER A 106 -0.25 -4.92 23.56
N LEU A 107 0.93 -4.86 22.92
CA LEU A 107 1.04 -5.12 21.49
C LEU A 107 0.76 -6.60 21.22
N ALA A 108 -0.20 -6.87 20.34
CA ALA A 108 -0.54 -8.23 19.90
C ALA A 108 0.13 -8.56 18.56
N SER A 109 0.20 -7.60 17.65
CA SER A 109 0.93 -7.78 16.40
C SER A 109 1.40 -6.46 15.80
N ALA A 110 2.46 -6.54 15.00
CA ALA A 110 2.93 -5.43 14.17
C ALA A 110 3.27 -5.95 12.78
N ALA A 111 2.85 -5.22 11.75
CA ALA A 111 3.17 -5.49 10.35
C ALA A 111 3.77 -4.23 9.72
N VAL A 112 4.84 -4.39 8.97
CA VAL A 112 5.55 -3.32 8.27
C VAL A 112 5.70 -3.73 6.82
N ALA A 113 5.03 -3.01 5.92
CA ALA A 113 5.23 -3.14 4.50
C ALA A 113 6.37 -2.21 4.06
N LEU A 114 7.33 -2.79 3.35
CA LEU A 114 8.51 -2.12 2.82
C LEU A 114 8.41 -1.98 1.31
N ASN A 115 9.42 -1.35 0.69
CA ASN A 115 9.51 -1.26 -0.75
C ASN A 115 9.69 -2.66 -1.39
N GLY A 116 9.15 -2.85 -2.60
CA GLY A 116 9.37 -4.06 -3.40
C GLY A 116 8.56 -5.27 -2.94
N ASP A 117 7.26 -5.09 -2.67
CA ASP A 117 6.33 -6.16 -2.25
C ASP A 117 6.84 -7.00 -1.07
N LYS A 118 7.53 -6.33 -0.14
CA LYS A 118 8.03 -6.91 1.11
C LYS A 118 7.07 -6.58 2.25
N LEU A 119 6.69 -7.58 3.03
CA LEU A 119 5.89 -7.46 4.24
C LEU A 119 6.56 -8.25 5.36
N LEU A 120 6.86 -7.59 6.47
CA LEU A 120 7.42 -8.20 7.67
C LEU A 120 6.40 -8.05 8.80
N ALA A 121 6.02 -9.16 9.41
CA ALA A 121 5.04 -9.19 10.49
C ALA A 121 5.54 -9.97 11.69
N VAL A 122 5.16 -9.50 12.88
CA VAL A 122 5.39 -10.16 14.15
C VAL A 122 4.06 -10.32 14.87
N SER A 123 3.81 -11.53 15.35
CA SER A 123 2.67 -11.87 16.21
C SER A 123 3.21 -12.23 17.58
N LEU A 124 2.70 -11.58 18.61
CA LEU A 124 3.11 -11.74 20.00
C LEU A 124 2.10 -12.63 20.71
N THR A 125 2.58 -13.73 21.29
CA THR A 125 1.77 -14.71 22.04
C THR A 125 2.31 -14.87 23.45
N ALA A 126 1.48 -15.23 24.43
CA ALA A 126 1.98 -15.46 25.79
C ALA A 126 2.75 -16.79 25.90
N GLU A 127 2.36 -17.77 25.09
CA GLU A 127 2.92 -19.11 25.08
C GLU A 127 4.05 -19.24 24.05
N ASP A 128 5.04 -20.06 24.41
CA ASP A 128 6.07 -20.50 23.48
C ASP A 128 5.47 -21.52 22.52
N SER A 129 5.76 -21.37 21.22
CA SER A 129 5.49 -22.41 20.23
C SER A 129 6.66 -23.36 20.17
N ASN A 130 6.38 -24.66 20.05
CA ASN A 130 7.39 -25.71 20.03
C ASN A 130 7.74 -26.20 18.62
N ALA A 131 7.05 -25.69 17.59
CA ALA A 131 7.25 -26.14 16.21
C ALA A 131 7.40 -24.95 15.27
N ALA A 132 8.58 -24.82 14.67
CA ALA A 132 8.81 -23.82 13.66
C ALA A 132 8.03 -24.16 12.39
N PRO A 133 7.16 -23.26 11.90
CA PRO A 133 6.37 -23.50 10.70
C PRO A 133 7.26 -23.60 9.45
N GLU A 134 6.74 -24.27 8.42
CA GLU A 134 7.42 -24.41 7.14
C GLU A 134 7.50 -23.05 6.43
N SER A 135 8.62 -22.83 5.75
CA SER A 135 8.85 -21.66 4.89
C SER A 135 8.88 -22.12 3.45
N ALA A 136 8.58 -21.22 2.51
CA ALA A 136 8.56 -21.53 1.09
C ALA A 136 9.38 -20.52 0.29
N LEU A 137 10.11 -21.02 -0.70
CA LEU A 137 10.76 -20.23 -1.73
C LEU A 137 10.22 -20.66 -3.09
N THR A 138 9.62 -19.72 -3.81
CA THR A 138 9.09 -19.97 -5.14
C THR A 138 9.98 -19.32 -6.19
N VAL A 139 10.56 -20.14 -7.07
CA VAL A 139 11.28 -19.65 -8.24
C VAL A 139 10.26 -19.16 -9.25
N GLN A 140 10.38 -17.91 -9.70
CA GLN A 140 9.48 -17.33 -10.69
C GLN A 140 10.08 -17.41 -12.09
N ARG A 141 11.40 -17.22 -12.22
CA ARG A 141 12.15 -17.27 -13.49
C ARG A 141 13.59 -17.70 -13.25
N GLY A 142 14.23 -18.24 -14.28
CA GLY A 142 15.63 -18.63 -14.26
C GLY A 142 15.93 -19.90 -13.47
N ALA A 143 17.15 -20.42 -13.62
CA ALA A 143 17.58 -21.66 -12.97
C ALA A 143 17.92 -21.48 -11.47
N CYS A 144 18.23 -20.26 -11.02
CA CYS A 144 18.54 -19.90 -9.64
C CYS A 144 19.61 -20.77 -8.94
N THR A 145 20.52 -21.40 -9.68
CA THR A 145 21.48 -22.40 -9.18
C THR A 145 22.39 -21.87 -8.07
N GLU A 146 22.91 -20.65 -8.23
CA GLU A 146 23.78 -20.00 -7.23
C GLU A 146 23.03 -19.74 -5.93
N LEU A 147 21.81 -19.18 -6.02
CA LEU A 147 20.94 -18.96 -4.86
C LEU A 147 20.64 -20.26 -4.13
N MET A 148 20.31 -21.33 -4.87
CA MET A 148 20.02 -22.65 -4.28
C MET A 148 21.24 -23.22 -3.56
N SER A 149 22.43 -23.02 -4.14
CA SER A 149 23.69 -23.46 -3.53
C SER A 149 24.00 -22.67 -2.25
N ALA A 150 23.72 -21.36 -2.25
CA ALA A 150 23.88 -20.51 -1.07
C ALA A 150 22.94 -20.93 0.07
N LEU A 151 21.68 -21.26 -0.24
CA LEU A 151 20.70 -21.72 0.75
C LEU A 151 21.03 -23.10 1.34
N GLN A 152 21.75 -23.94 0.59
CA GLN A 152 22.15 -25.31 0.99
C GLN A 152 23.50 -25.38 1.70
N SER A 153 24.21 -24.25 1.86
CA SER A 153 25.54 -24.23 2.47
C SER A 153 25.52 -24.64 3.96
N GLU A 154 26.59 -25.32 4.44
CA GLU A 154 26.69 -25.93 5.77
C GLU A 154 26.59 -24.93 6.95
N ASP A 155 26.79 -23.63 6.71
CA ASP A 155 26.59 -22.57 7.72
C ASP A 155 25.10 -22.22 7.93
N GLY A 156 24.19 -22.93 7.26
CA GLY A 156 22.78 -22.59 7.15
C GLY A 156 22.60 -21.37 6.25
N ALA A 157 21.47 -21.29 5.55
CA ALA A 157 21.09 -20.06 4.89
C ALA A 157 21.08 -18.92 5.93
N ASP A 158 22.10 -18.07 5.93
CA ASP A 158 22.22 -16.88 6.78
C ASP A 158 21.24 -15.77 6.29
N LEU A 159 20.04 -16.20 5.90
CA LEU A 159 18.93 -15.44 5.35
C LEU A 159 18.20 -14.66 6.44
N LEU A 160 18.16 -15.23 7.65
CA LEU A 160 17.53 -14.67 8.84
C LEU A 160 18.55 -14.60 9.98
N PRO A 161 18.32 -13.74 10.99
CA PRO A 161 19.16 -13.73 12.19
C PRO A 161 19.19 -15.10 12.85
N ARG A 162 20.35 -15.52 13.38
CA ARG A 162 20.57 -16.86 13.97
C ARG A 162 19.60 -17.26 15.08
N GLN A 163 19.00 -16.27 15.71
CA GLN A 163 18.04 -16.45 16.80
C GLN A 163 16.62 -16.74 16.31
N VAL A 164 16.36 -16.59 15.01
CA VAL A 164 15.07 -16.89 14.37
C VAL A 164 15.12 -18.34 13.87
N GLU A 165 14.17 -19.14 14.31
CA GLU A 165 14.07 -20.56 13.98
C GLU A 165 13.00 -20.78 12.91
N THR A 166 13.39 -21.34 11.77
CA THR A 166 12.47 -21.73 10.69
C THR A 166 12.31 -23.25 10.65
N GLY A 167 11.16 -23.71 10.18
CA GLY A 167 10.99 -25.11 9.76
C GLY A 167 11.77 -25.40 8.47
N SER A 168 11.41 -26.49 7.78
CA SER A 168 11.95 -26.78 6.46
C SER A 168 11.59 -25.68 5.44
N LEU A 169 12.54 -25.36 4.56
CA LEU A 169 12.33 -24.50 3.41
C LEU A 169 11.91 -25.34 2.21
N ASP A 170 10.64 -25.28 1.84
CA ASP A 170 10.14 -25.88 0.61
C ASP A 170 10.52 -25.01 -0.60
N VAL A 171 10.97 -25.63 -1.69
CA VAL A 171 11.42 -24.92 -2.89
C VAL A 171 10.57 -25.34 -4.08
N THR A 172 9.66 -24.45 -4.48
CA THR A 172 8.80 -24.67 -5.63
C THR A 172 9.44 -24.09 -6.90
N ARG A 173 9.52 -24.91 -7.96
CA ARG A 173 9.98 -24.48 -9.30
C ARG A 173 8.90 -24.69 -10.36
N PRO A 174 8.63 -23.71 -11.25
CA PRO A 174 7.74 -23.88 -12.38
C PRO A 174 8.34 -24.90 -13.35
N ALA A 175 7.51 -25.81 -13.87
CA ALA A 175 7.95 -26.83 -14.82
C ALA A 175 8.50 -26.25 -16.15
N ASP A 176 8.01 -25.07 -16.54
CA ASP A 176 8.36 -24.38 -17.78
C ASP A 176 9.24 -23.13 -17.54
N ALA A 177 9.99 -23.08 -16.43
CA ALA A 177 10.85 -21.96 -16.14
C ALA A 177 11.95 -21.82 -17.22
N ASP A 178 12.01 -20.66 -17.86
CA ASP A 178 13.06 -20.33 -18.81
C ASP A 178 14.42 -20.29 -18.08
N GLU A 179 15.22 -21.34 -18.24
CA GLU A 179 16.52 -21.46 -17.58
C GLU A 179 17.55 -20.44 -18.07
N ALA A 180 17.33 -19.82 -19.23
CA ALA A 180 18.19 -18.76 -19.76
C ALA A 180 17.86 -17.38 -19.18
N ALA A 181 16.73 -17.22 -18.49
CA ALA A 181 16.32 -15.97 -17.87
C ALA A 181 17.07 -15.72 -16.54
N GLY A 182 17.15 -14.44 -16.14
CA GLY A 182 17.69 -14.07 -14.83
C GLY A 182 16.86 -14.67 -13.68
N CYS A 183 17.53 -15.05 -12.59
CA CYS A 183 16.86 -15.67 -11.45
C CYS A 183 15.96 -14.65 -10.74
N ALA A 184 14.69 -15.00 -10.58
CA ALA A 184 13.71 -14.23 -9.82
C ALA A 184 12.99 -15.16 -8.84
N VAL A 185 12.90 -14.76 -7.57
CA VAL A 185 12.30 -15.57 -6.51
C VAL A 185 11.36 -14.76 -5.63
N SER A 186 10.32 -15.41 -5.13
CA SER A 186 9.49 -14.90 -4.03
C SER A 186 9.68 -15.76 -2.79
N LEU A 187 9.75 -15.11 -1.63
CA LEU A 187 10.05 -15.76 -0.36
C LEU A 187 8.87 -15.63 0.60
N GLU A 188 8.46 -16.73 1.21
CA GLU A 188 7.51 -16.78 2.31
C GLU A 188 8.20 -17.43 3.50
N VAL A 189 8.42 -16.66 4.56
CA VAL A 189 9.03 -17.14 5.80
C VAL A 189 7.96 -17.16 6.87
N ALA A 190 7.83 -18.32 7.51
CA ALA A 190 7.16 -18.44 8.79
C ALA A 190 8.20 -18.97 9.78
N ALA A 191 8.37 -18.27 10.91
CA ALA A 191 9.44 -18.57 11.85
C ALA A 191 9.03 -18.30 13.31
N LEU A 192 9.75 -18.93 14.23
CA LEU A 192 9.75 -18.60 15.65
C LEU A 192 10.90 -17.65 15.94
N ALA A 193 10.70 -16.72 16.88
CA ALA A 193 11.79 -15.91 17.39
C ALA A 193 11.87 -16.02 18.93
N PRO A 194 12.99 -15.61 19.53
CA PRO A 194 13.18 -15.71 20.96
C PRO A 194 12.15 -14.86 21.70
N ARG A 195 11.82 -15.31 22.91
CA ARG A 195 10.92 -14.59 23.81
C ARG A 195 11.36 -13.14 24.00
N LEU A 196 10.41 -12.21 23.92
CA LEU A 196 10.63 -10.78 24.14
C LEU A 196 10.17 -10.37 25.53
N SER A 197 10.99 -9.54 26.19
CA SER A 197 10.65 -8.92 27.47
C SER A 197 9.87 -7.61 27.34
N ALA A 198 9.89 -6.98 26.17
CA ALA A 198 9.18 -5.72 25.90
C ALA A 198 8.67 -5.64 24.46
N ASP A 199 7.49 -5.05 24.27
CA ASP A 199 6.85 -4.86 22.96
C ASP A 199 7.72 -4.07 21.97
N VAL A 200 8.50 -3.12 22.49
CA VAL A 200 9.39 -2.28 21.70
C VAL A 200 10.47 -3.08 20.96
N ASP A 201 10.85 -4.24 21.49
CA ASP A 201 11.89 -5.09 20.93
C ASP A 201 11.42 -5.79 19.64
N ALA A 202 10.10 -5.90 19.44
CA ALA A 202 9.51 -6.47 18.24
C ALA A 202 9.92 -5.68 16.97
N PHE A 203 10.03 -4.34 17.08
CA PHE A 203 10.47 -3.49 15.96
C PHE A 203 11.97 -3.65 15.66
N GLN A 204 12.79 -3.90 16.68
CA GLN A 204 14.22 -4.17 16.49
C GLN A 204 14.43 -5.54 15.85
N LEU A 205 13.63 -6.54 16.22
CA LEU A 205 13.63 -7.85 15.59
C LEU A 205 13.26 -7.77 14.10
N LEU A 206 12.16 -7.06 13.76
CA LEU A 206 11.76 -6.86 12.36
C LEU A 206 12.84 -6.14 11.55
N LYS A 207 13.49 -5.12 12.14
CA LYS A 207 14.61 -4.41 11.53
C LYS A 207 15.80 -5.33 11.27
N ALA A 208 16.20 -6.15 12.25
CA ALA A 208 17.31 -7.08 12.10
C ALA A 208 17.03 -8.15 11.03
N VAL A 209 15.78 -8.61 10.92
CA VAL A 209 15.35 -9.54 9.87
C VAL A 209 15.47 -8.90 8.48
N ASP A 210 14.98 -7.67 8.31
CA ASP A 210 15.09 -6.94 7.04
C ASP A 210 16.56 -6.73 6.64
N GLU A 211 17.37 -6.17 7.54
CA GLU A 211 18.80 -5.90 7.30
C GLU A 211 19.56 -7.18 6.92
N LYS A 212 19.25 -8.31 7.58
CA LYS A 212 19.88 -9.59 7.31
C LYS A 212 19.48 -10.15 5.94
N MET A 213 18.19 -10.11 5.64
CA MET A 213 17.66 -10.57 4.35
C MET A 213 18.21 -9.70 3.20
N GLU A 214 18.25 -8.38 3.37
CA GLU A 214 18.85 -7.47 2.39
C GLU A 214 20.34 -7.75 2.18
N SER A 215 21.09 -7.96 3.26
CA SER A 215 22.50 -8.33 3.17
C SER A 215 22.70 -9.67 2.44
N PHE A 216 21.84 -10.66 2.66
CA PHE A 216 21.91 -11.95 1.98
C PHE A 216 21.69 -11.80 0.48
N PHE A 217 20.60 -11.14 0.05
CA PHE A 217 20.29 -10.97 -1.37
C PHE A 217 21.24 -10.00 -2.08
N ALA A 218 21.81 -9.01 -1.38
CA ALA A 218 22.88 -8.18 -1.92
C ALA A 218 24.15 -8.99 -2.24
N GLY A 219 24.39 -10.09 -1.50
CA GLY A 219 25.45 -11.06 -1.79
C GLY A 219 25.15 -12.02 -2.94
N GLN A 220 23.93 -12.02 -3.49
CA GLN A 220 23.47 -12.91 -4.56
C GLN A 220 23.12 -12.10 -5.83
N PRO A 221 24.10 -11.54 -6.55
CA PRO A 221 23.85 -10.61 -7.65
C PRO A 221 23.11 -11.23 -8.86
N SER A 222 23.10 -12.56 -8.97
CA SER A 222 22.40 -13.30 -10.01
C SER A 222 20.91 -13.52 -9.71
N ALA A 223 20.46 -13.25 -8.47
CA ALA A 223 19.10 -13.48 -8.01
C ALA A 223 18.39 -12.17 -7.64
N THR A 224 17.16 -12.01 -8.11
CA THR A 224 16.27 -10.91 -7.76
C THR A 224 15.17 -11.41 -6.82
N LEU A 225 15.08 -10.81 -5.63
CA LEU A 225 13.93 -11.01 -4.74
C LEU A 225 12.77 -10.14 -5.24
N THR A 226 11.70 -10.76 -5.73
CA THR A 226 10.53 -10.05 -6.27
C THR A 226 9.50 -9.70 -5.21
N SER A 227 9.36 -10.55 -4.19
CA SER A 227 8.52 -10.29 -3.02
C SER A 227 9.03 -11.09 -1.82
N ALA A 228 8.74 -10.60 -0.61
CA ALA A 228 9.02 -11.33 0.63
C ALA A 228 7.90 -11.14 1.64
N ASN A 229 7.38 -12.22 2.19
CA ASN A 229 6.42 -12.20 3.30
C ASN A 229 7.04 -12.94 4.48
N VAL A 230 7.40 -12.23 5.54
CA VAL A 230 7.98 -12.83 6.75
C VAL A 230 6.99 -12.70 7.89
N ARG A 231 6.73 -13.81 8.58
CA ARG A 231 5.86 -13.89 9.76
C ARG A 231 6.61 -14.53 10.90
N LEU A 232 6.79 -13.75 11.96
CA LEU A 232 7.45 -14.18 13.18
C LEU A 232 6.40 -14.43 14.25
N GLN A 233 6.38 -15.63 14.81
CA GLN A 233 5.65 -15.93 16.04
C GLN A 233 6.61 -15.80 17.21
N VAL A 234 6.24 -14.99 18.19
CA VAL A 234 7.15 -14.58 19.24
C VAL A 234 6.43 -14.65 20.57
N ALA A 235 6.98 -15.43 21.49
CA ALA A 235 6.51 -15.41 22.86
C ALA A 235 6.85 -14.06 23.51
N SER A 236 5.93 -13.48 24.28
CA SER A 236 6.15 -12.20 24.96
C SER A 236 5.62 -12.24 26.37
N ASP A 237 6.41 -11.71 27.31
CA ASP A 237 5.99 -11.56 28.71
C ASP A 237 4.87 -10.51 28.87
N MET A 238 4.71 -9.63 27.87
CA MET A 238 3.69 -8.59 27.83
C MET A 238 2.41 -9.03 27.11
N ALA A 239 2.45 -10.14 26.35
CA ALA A 239 1.30 -10.63 25.63
C ALA A 239 0.23 -11.15 26.60
N GLN A 240 -1.02 -10.78 26.35
CA GLN A 240 -2.15 -11.28 27.12
C GLN A 240 -2.72 -12.55 26.48
N ASN A 241 -3.15 -13.49 27.31
CA ASN A 241 -3.99 -14.62 26.90
C ASN A 241 -5.40 -14.11 26.58
N MET A 242 -5.51 -13.28 25.55
CA MET A 242 -6.79 -13.08 24.89
C MET A 242 -6.77 -14.03 23.71
N THR A 243 -7.76 -14.93 23.69
CA THR A 243 -8.17 -15.58 22.46
C THR A 243 -8.58 -14.46 21.50
N MET A 244 -7.60 -13.94 20.76
CA MET A 244 -7.92 -13.43 19.45
C MET A 244 -8.61 -14.59 18.76
N GLU A 245 -9.90 -14.44 18.46
CA GLU A 245 -10.42 -15.02 17.23
C GLU A 245 -9.71 -14.29 16.07
N THR A 246 -8.39 -14.41 16.01
CA THR A 246 -7.73 -14.56 14.74
C THR A 246 -8.32 -15.86 14.24
N GLU A 247 -9.30 -15.74 13.35
CA GLU A 247 -9.42 -16.72 12.29
C GLU A 247 -8.00 -16.94 11.79
N SER A 248 -7.37 -18.01 12.27
CA SER A 248 -6.17 -18.59 11.72
C SER A 248 -6.57 -19.25 10.39
N GLU A 249 -7.23 -18.48 9.52
CA GLU A 249 -7.08 -18.67 8.10
C GLU A 249 -5.64 -18.26 7.81
N ASN A 250 -4.78 -19.28 7.78
CA ASN A 250 -3.66 -19.40 6.86
C ASN A 250 -3.46 -18.11 6.04
N VAL A 251 -2.65 -17.16 6.54
CA VAL A 251 -2.44 -15.86 5.87
C VAL A 251 -1.66 -16.05 4.55
N THR A 252 -1.45 -17.28 4.08
CA THR A 252 -1.13 -17.62 2.67
C THR A 252 -2.28 -17.30 1.71
N ASN A 253 -3.45 -16.92 2.19
CA ASN A 253 -4.47 -16.27 1.38
C ASN A 253 -4.89 -14.95 2.04
N LEU A 254 -4.67 -13.84 1.34
CA LEU A 254 -5.64 -12.75 1.37
C LEU A 254 -6.95 -13.33 0.83
N LYS A 255 -7.71 -14.02 1.69
CA LYS A 255 -9.11 -14.29 1.43
C LYS A 255 -9.80 -12.95 1.60
N PHE A 256 -9.85 -12.19 0.51
CA PHE A 256 -11.03 -11.37 0.29
C PHE A 256 -12.20 -12.27 0.63
N ASN A 257 -13.08 -11.86 1.53
CA ASN A 257 -14.39 -12.48 1.67
C ASN A 257 -14.97 -12.54 0.25
N THR A 258 -14.80 -13.67 -0.43
CA THR A 258 -15.44 -13.90 -1.70
C THR A 258 -16.90 -13.92 -1.32
N PRO A 259 -17.69 -12.94 -1.78
CA PRO A 259 -19.09 -12.88 -1.42
C PRO A 259 -19.70 -14.25 -1.71
N SER A 260 -20.56 -14.73 -0.82
CA SER A 260 -21.27 -15.99 -1.04
C SER A 260 -21.89 -15.97 -2.44
N TYR A 261 -22.10 -17.13 -3.10
CA TYR A 261 -22.56 -17.18 -4.50
C TYR A 261 -23.79 -16.28 -4.76
N GLU A 262 -24.64 -16.10 -3.76
CA GLU A 262 -25.79 -15.19 -3.76
C GLU A 262 -25.41 -13.70 -3.65
N GLU A 263 -24.45 -13.34 -2.78
CA GLU A 263 -23.92 -11.98 -2.67
C GLU A 263 -23.06 -11.58 -3.88
N ALA A 264 -22.33 -12.53 -4.48
CA ALA A 264 -21.51 -12.30 -5.67
C ALA A 264 -22.41 -11.95 -6.87
N LEU A 265 -23.50 -12.70 -7.05
CA LEU A 265 -24.54 -12.39 -8.03
C LEU A 265 -25.18 -11.02 -7.78
N GLY A 266 -25.43 -10.66 -6.53
CA GLY A 266 -25.93 -9.34 -6.14
C GLY A 266 -24.95 -8.21 -6.51
N ILE A 267 -23.66 -8.38 -6.25
CA ILE A 267 -22.62 -7.40 -6.58
C ILE A 267 -22.43 -7.30 -8.10
N PHE A 268 -22.38 -8.41 -8.83
CA PHE A 268 -22.31 -8.38 -10.30
C PHE A 268 -23.53 -7.74 -10.93
N ALA A 269 -24.73 -7.94 -10.37
CA ALA A 269 -25.94 -7.26 -10.82
C ALA A 269 -25.84 -5.73 -10.58
N LEU A 270 -25.37 -5.29 -9.41
CA LEU A 270 -25.18 -3.87 -9.12
C LEU A 270 -24.11 -3.22 -10.01
N VAL A 271 -23.00 -3.92 -10.26
CA VAL A 271 -21.94 -3.46 -11.18
C VAL A 271 -22.46 -3.38 -12.61
N ALA A 272 -23.25 -4.37 -13.07
CA ALA A 272 -23.86 -4.33 -14.39
C ALA A 272 -24.83 -3.15 -14.55
N VAL A 273 -25.62 -2.85 -13.51
CA VAL A 273 -26.51 -1.67 -13.49
C VAL A 273 -25.70 -0.37 -13.51
N LEU A 274 -24.60 -0.28 -12.75
CA LEU A 274 -23.71 0.88 -12.76
C LEU A 274 -23.05 1.09 -14.12
N VAL A 275 -22.59 0.02 -14.77
CA VAL A 275 -22.02 0.06 -16.12
C VAL A 275 -23.08 0.48 -17.14
N ALA A 276 -24.31 -0.03 -17.03
CA ALA A 276 -25.42 0.40 -17.89
C ALA A 276 -25.77 1.88 -17.69
N MET A 277 -25.79 2.38 -16.45
CA MET A 277 -25.99 3.81 -16.16
C MET A 277 -24.85 4.66 -16.71
N MET A 278 -23.59 4.25 -16.51
CA MET A 278 -22.41 4.93 -17.07
C MET A 278 -22.48 4.98 -18.60
N MET A 279 -22.85 3.86 -19.25
CA MET A 279 -23.04 3.80 -20.70
C MET A 279 -24.19 4.72 -21.14
N GLY A 280 -25.28 4.81 -20.36
CA GLY A 280 -26.37 5.75 -20.56
C GLY A 280 -25.90 7.21 -20.50
N VAL A 281 -25.10 7.56 -19.50
CA VAL A 281 -24.49 8.90 -19.35
C VAL A 281 -23.52 9.19 -20.49
N VAL A 282 -22.70 8.22 -20.91
CA VAL A 282 -21.79 8.37 -22.05
C VAL A 282 -22.56 8.57 -23.36
N LEU A 283 -23.66 7.85 -23.57
CA LEU A 283 -24.52 8.03 -24.75
C LEU A 283 -25.24 9.39 -24.72
N GLN A 284 -25.72 9.84 -23.56
CA GLN A 284 -26.30 11.18 -23.40
C GLN A 284 -25.24 12.27 -23.64
N LYS A 285 -24.03 12.12 -23.09
CA LYS A 285 -22.90 13.02 -23.33
C LYS A 285 -22.52 13.05 -24.80
N LYS A 286 -22.40 11.88 -25.45
CA LYS A 286 -22.08 11.77 -26.88
C LYS A 286 -23.14 12.43 -27.76
N ARG A 287 -24.43 12.27 -27.44
CA ARG A 287 -25.52 12.99 -28.12
C ARG A 287 -25.44 14.50 -27.91
N ASN A 288 -25.08 14.94 -26.70
CA ASN A 288 -24.94 16.36 -26.41
C ASN A 288 -23.73 16.98 -27.13
N ASP A 289 -22.60 16.27 -27.17
CA ASP A 289 -21.39 16.67 -27.90
C ASP A 289 -21.60 16.67 -29.42
N GLN A 290 -22.42 15.76 -29.95
CA GLN A 290 -22.84 15.82 -31.36
C GLN A 290 -23.70 17.06 -31.63
N ARG A 291 -24.68 17.36 -30.77
CA ARG A 291 -25.51 18.58 -30.92
C ARG A 291 -24.68 19.85 -30.78
N SER A 292 -23.66 19.88 -29.93
CA SER A 292 -22.77 21.03 -29.80
C SER A 292 -21.92 21.20 -31.06
N ARG A 293 -21.32 20.12 -31.58
CA ARG A 293 -20.57 20.14 -32.85
C ARG A 293 -21.43 20.58 -34.04
N GLU A 294 -22.66 20.08 -34.15
CA GLU A 294 -23.57 20.52 -35.21
C GLU A 294 -23.90 22.01 -35.12
N ARG A 295 -24.06 22.57 -33.91
CA ARG A 295 -24.23 24.02 -33.72
C ARG A 295 -22.98 24.80 -34.10
N TYR A 296 -21.80 24.31 -33.73
CA TYR A 296 -20.53 24.92 -34.13
C TYR A 296 -20.33 24.88 -35.65
N ASP A 297 -20.62 23.76 -36.31
CA ASP A 297 -20.51 23.64 -37.76
C ASP A 297 -21.52 24.52 -38.49
N ARG A 298 -22.77 24.61 -38.02
CA ARG A 298 -23.76 25.54 -38.57
C ARG A 298 -23.33 27.00 -38.35
N ALA A 299 -22.81 27.34 -37.19
CA ALA A 299 -22.28 28.69 -36.92
C ALA A 299 -21.06 29.01 -37.80
N ASN A 300 -20.15 28.06 -37.99
CA ASN A 300 -18.98 28.21 -38.84
C ASN A 300 -19.38 28.35 -40.32
N ARG A 301 -20.32 27.53 -40.81
CA ARG A 301 -20.90 27.68 -42.17
C ARG A 301 -21.62 29.02 -42.32
N ALA A 302 -22.41 29.45 -41.34
CA ALA A 302 -23.06 30.76 -41.38
C ALA A 302 -22.04 31.93 -41.38
N ALA A 303 -20.96 31.81 -40.62
CA ALA A 303 -19.86 32.79 -40.61
C ALA A 303 -19.09 32.80 -41.94
N GLN A 304 -18.85 31.63 -42.55
CA GLN A 304 -18.26 31.54 -43.88
C GLN A 304 -19.19 32.12 -44.95
N ILE A 305 -20.49 31.84 -44.91
CA ILE A 305 -21.48 32.45 -45.82
C ILE A 305 -21.48 33.97 -45.66
N ARG A 306 -21.46 34.50 -44.43
CA ARG A 306 -21.34 35.95 -44.21
C ARG A 306 -20.02 36.52 -44.74
N ARG A 307 -18.90 35.81 -44.59
CA ARG A 307 -17.61 36.27 -45.14
C ARG A 307 -17.59 36.25 -46.66
N VAL A 308 -18.22 35.25 -47.29
CA VAL A 308 -18.34 35.16 -48.75
C VAL A 308 -19.35 36.18 -49.26
N SER A 309 -20.47 36.43 -48.57
CA SER A 309 -21.44 37.45 -48.95
C SER A 309 -20.86 38.86 -48.83
N ILE A 310 -20.02 39.15 -47.84
CA ILE A 310 -19.31 40.44 -47.72
C ILE A 310 -18.30 40.62 -48.87
N ARG A 311 -17.61 39.54 -49.30
CA ARG A 311 -16.72 39.61 -50.46
C ARG A 311 -17.48 39.72 -51.78
N MET A 312 -18.62 39.05 -51.94
CA MET A 312 -19.46 39.17 -53.14
C MET A 312 -20.19 40.50 -53.20
N SER A 313 -20.62 41.08 -52.07
CA SER A 313 -21.19 42.44 -52.07
C SER A 313 -20.15 43.51 -52.43
N GLN A 314 -18.86 43.27 -52.14
CA GLN A 314 -17.80 44.13 -52.66
C GLN A 314 -17.65 44.01 -54.18
N TYR A 315 -17.79 42.81 -54.75
CA TYR A 315 -17.75 42.62 -56.20
C TYR A 315 -18.98 43.16 -56.94
N ASP A 316 -20.19 43.09 -56.36
CA ASP A 316 -21.39 43.71 -56.97
C ASP A 316 -21.34 45.24 -56.87
N GLN A 317 -20.70 45.79 -55.84
CA GLN A 317 -20.51 47.23 -55.69
C GLN A 317 -19.38 47.75 -56.60
N GLU A 318 -18.29 46.99 -56.78
CA GLU A 318 -17.22 47.31 -57.73
C GLU A 318 -17.64 47.14 -59.21
N ASN A 319 -18.55 46.21 -59.53
CA ASN A 319 -19.08 46.07 -60.89
C ASN A 319 -20.24 47.04 -61.21
N GLN A 320 -20.89 47.65 -60.21
CA GLN A 320 -21.85 48.74 -60.43
C GLN A 320 -21.18 50.12 -60.58
N GLU A 321 -19.94 50.29 -60.15
CA GLU A 321 -19.16 51.53 -60.34
C GLU A 321 -18.40 51.59 -61.68
N TYR A 322 -18.45 50.54 -62.52
CA TYR A 322 -17.76 50.48 -63.82
C TYR A 322 -18.65 50.24 -65.05
N GLU A 323 -19.98 50.17 -64.90
CA GLU A 323 -20.95 50.18 -66.02
C GLU A 323 -21.93 51.34 -65.84
N GLY A 324 -21.49 52.57 -66.07
CA GLY A 324 -22.39 53.71 -65.90
C GLY A 324 -21.84 55.11 -66.16
N GLU A 325 -20.80 55.29 -66.98
CA GLU A 325 -20.45 56.61 -67.51
C GLU A 325 -19.67 56.41 -68.84
N GLU A 326 -20.09 57.13 -69.89
CA GLU A 326 -19.83 56.97 -71.33
C GLU A 326 -20.97 56.20 -72.04
N ASP A 327 -21.82 56.82 -72.87
CA ASP A 327 -21.68 58.06 -73.60
C ASP A 327 -23.06 58.42 -74.18
N SER A 328 -23.43 59.71 -74.21
CA SER A 328 -24.11 60.34 -75.36
C SER A 328 -24.44 61.79 -75.04
N LEU A 329 -23.50 62.69 -75.36
CA LEU A 329 -23.88 63.98 -75.93
C LEU A 329 -24.07 63.78 -77.42
N LEU A 330 -25.32 63.54 -77.81
CA LEU A 330 -25.99 64.02 -79.02
C LEU A 330 -27.50 63.85 -78.84
#